data_AF-A0A0H3JZZ8-F1
#
_entry.id   AF-A0A0H3JZZ8-F1
#
_cell.length_a   1.000
_cell.length_b   1.000
_cell.length_c   1.000
_cell.angle_alpha   90.00
_cell.angle_beta   90.00
_cell.angle_gamma   90.00
#
_symmetry.space_group_name_H-M   'P 1'
#
loop_
_entity.id
_entity.type
_entity.pdbx_description
1 polymer ?
#
loop_
_entity_poly.entity_id
_entity_poly.type
_entity_poly.pdbx_seq_one_letter_code
_entity_poly.pdbx_strand_id
1 'polypeptide(L)'
;MHDNTIKSISKDYFDYLQTESKFIPLENETIEFYSPIVDYFGDSISVNISFSGDRYKLTDHGETLWNMEQLGIDLTSNKKQKKYQLLNNIVQNYSLVIENKHINFYTNRINLSQAIHDYVLAISEISYLGILKKENIKSLFKDEVMQYFLSNRKIYPNIFPEFKVEGKSKLIHSFEAVFPGEATEYVKTIKRIDKNNAKNVLFDWNDVEIHRNKNFDSNARLNIITEQQDDISEAVSTMLSQYNVEVFSFENKKQLEEKFSNV
;
A
#
# COMPACT_ATOMS: atom_id res chain seq x y z
N MET A 1 42.35 8.79 17.14
CA MET A 1 41.99 7.37 17.36
C MET A 1 40.92 6.91 16.37
N HIS A 2 39.94 7.76 16.01
CA HIS A 2 38.88 7.42 15.05
C HIS A 2 39.32 7.36 13.58
N ASP A 3 40.36 8.09 13.16
CA ASP A 3 40.75 8.19 11.75
C ASP A 3 41.07 6.85 11.09
N ASN A 4 41.75 5.95 11.82
CA ASN A 4 42.07 4.61 11.30
C ASN A 4 40.82 3.73 11.22
N THR A 5 39.92 3.84 12.20
CA THR A 5 38.63 3.13 12.20
C THR A 5 37.73 3.61 11.06
N ILE A 6 37.64 4.93 10.83
CA ILE A 6 36.87 5.52 9.73
C ILE A 6 37.39 5.02 8.38
N LYS A 7 38.72 5.00 8.18
CA LYS A 7 39.33 4.48 6.95
C LYS A 7 39.01 3.00 6.73
N SER A 8 39.06 2.18 7.78
CA SER A 8 38.72 0.76 7.69
C SER A 8 37.26 0.56 7.30
N ILE A 9 36.32 1.16 8.03
CA ILE A 9 34.88 1.04 7.76
C ILE A 9 34.54 1.53 6.36
N SER A 10 35.11 2.66 5.94
CA SER A 10 34.90 3.21 4.60
C SER A 10 35.41 2.26 3.53
N LYS A 11 36.59 1.66 3.72
CA LYS A 11 37.14 0.69 2.78
C LYS A 11 36.25 -0.56 2.69
N ASP A 12 35.88 -1.13 3.82
CA ASP A 12 35.05 -2.34 3.87
C ASP A 12 33.70 -2.13 3.17
N TYR A 13 33.09 -0.96 3.37
CA TYR A 13 31.83 -0.61 2.70
C TYR A 13 31.98 -0.42 1.19
N PHE A 14 33.01 0.28 0.73
CA PHE A 14 33.22 0.46 -0.72
C PHE A 14 33.62 -0.86 -1.42
N ASP A 15 34.40 -1.72 -0.76
CA ASP A 15 34.75 -3.05 -1.28
C ASP A 15 33.48 -3.93 -1.40
N TYR A 16 32.55 -3.85 -0.43
CA TYR A 16 31.25 -4.51 -0.52
C TYR A 16 30.43 -4.00 -1.72
N LEU A 17 30.27 -2.68 -1.85
CA LEU A 17 29.52 -2.09 -2.98
C LEU A 17 30.12 -2.49 -4.33
N GLN A 18 31.45 -2.52 -4.44
CA GLN A 18 32.14 -2.94 -5.66
C GLN A 18 31.94 -4.43 -5.97
N THR A 19 31.90 -5.28 -4.94
CA THR A 19 31.72 -6.73 -5.08
C THR A 19 30.30 -7.09 -5.51
N GLU A 20 29.31 -6.41 -4.96
CA GLU A 20 27.89 -6.63 -5.27
C GLU A 20 27.42 -5.92 -6.56
N SER A 21 28.23 -4.99 -7.09
CA SER A 21 27.97 -4.30 -8.35
C SER A 21 28.55 -5.07 -9.54
N LYS A 22 27.83 -5.11 -10.66
CA LYS A 22 28.33 -5.77 -11.88
C LYS A 22 28.07 -4.96 -13.15
N PHE A 23 29.11 -4.70 -13.93
CA PHE A 23 29.00 -4.15 -15.28
C PHE A 23 29.20 -5.27 -16.31
N ILE A 24 28.27 -5.38 -17.25
CA ILE A 24 28.28 -6.39 -18.32
C ILE A 24 28.19 -5.67 -19.68
N PRO A 25 29.18 -5.81 -20.58
CA PRO A 25 29.01 -5.33 -21.95
C PRO A 25 28.01 -6.21 -22.70
N LEU A 26 27.11 -5.59 -23.44
CA LEU A 26 26.11 -6.26 -24.28
C LEU A 26 26.51 -6.23 -25.76
N GLU A 27 25.95 -7.15 -26.55
CA GLU A 27 26.28 -7.30 -27.98
C GLU A 27 25.95 -6.06 -28.83
N ASN A 28 24.99 -5.24 -28.38
CA ASN A 28 24.54 -4.02 -29.05
C ASN A 28 25.37 -2.77 -28.68
N GLU A 29 26.62 -2.95 -28.24
CA GLU A 29 27.53 -1.87 -27.82
C GLU A 29 27.04 -1.04 -26.62
N THR A 30 26.07 -1.55 -25.86
CA THR A 30 25.63 -0.96 -24.58
C THR A 30 26.24 -1.71 -23.39
N ILE A 31 26.15 -1.11 -22.21
CA ILE A 31 26.64 -1.70 -20.96
C ILE A 31 25.45 -1.84 -20.02
N GLU A 32 25.26 -3.02 -19.46
CA GLU A 32 24.29 -3.24 -18.39
C GLU A 32 25.00 -3.13 -17.04
N PHE A 33 24.48 -2.29 -16.16
CA PHE A 33 24.94 -2.15 -14.79
C PHE A 33 23.91 -2.75 -13.84
N TYR A 34 24.31 -3.74 -13.04
CA TYR A 34 23.52 -4.30 -11.95
C TYR A 34 23.94 -3.67 -10.63
N SER A 35 23.00 -3.02 -9.97
CA SER A 35 23.19 -2.34 -8.69
C SER A 35 23.01 -3.29 -7.51
N PRO A 36 23.72 -3.08 -6.38
CA PRO A 36 23.39 -3.75 -5.11
C PRO A 36 22.06 -3.28 -4.50
N ILE A 37 21.45 -2.22 -5.04
CA ILE A 37 20.14 -1.72 -4.61
C ILE A 37 19.05 -2.54 -5.31
N VAL A 38 18.07 -2.98 -4.54
CA VAL A 38 16.93 -3.74 -5.03
C VAL A 38 15.69 -2.88 -5.21
N ASP A 39 14.79 -3.34 -6.06
CA ASP A 39 13.47 -2.77 -6.26
C ASP A 39 12.45 -3.29 -5.22
N TYR A 40 11.19 -2.88 -5.37
CA TYR A 40 10.09 -3.32 -4.51
C TYR A 40 9.87 -4.85 -4.46
N PHE A 41 10.28 -5.59 -5.48
CA PHE A 41 10.15 -7.04 -5.56
C PHE A 41 11.35 -7.78 -4.99
N GLY A 42 12.42 -7.06 -4.65
CA GLY A 42 13.67 -7.63 -4.15
C GLY A 42 14.66 -7.97 -5.26
N ASP A 43 14.38 -7.56 -6.51
CA ASP A 43 15.27 -7.77 -7.64
C ASP A 43 16.30 -6.65 -7.74
N SER A 44 17.53 -6.97 -8.16
CA SER A 44 18.59 -5.98 -8.38
C SER A 44 18.18 -4.99 -9.47
N ILE A 45 18.27 -3.69 -9.17
CA ILE A 45 17.99 -2.65 -10.16
C ILE A 45 19.09 -2.64 -11.20
N SER A 46 18.69 -2.84 -12.46
CA SER A 46 19.58 -2.76 -13.61
C SER A 46 19.49 -1.40 -14.31
N VAL A 47 20.59 -0.98 -14.93
CA VAL A 47 20.68 0.26 -15.70
C VAL A 47 21.42 -0.03 -17.00
N ASN A 48 20.73 0.14 -18.11
CA ASN A 48 21.36 0.12 -19.42
C ASN A 48 22.00 1.47 -19.70
N ILE A 49 23.28 1.43 -20.07
CA ILE A 49 24.11 2.59 -20.37
C ILE A 49 24.52 2.50 -21.83
N SER A 50 24.07 3.47 -22.62
CA SER A 50 24.45 3.61 -24.02
C SER A 50 25.07 4.98 -24.28
N PHE A 51 25.95 5.06 -25.28
CA PHE A 51 26.50 6.33 -25.74
C PHE A 51 25.95 6.60 -27.15
N SER A 52 25.30 7.74 -27.33
CA SER A 52 24.71 8.11 -28.64
C SER A 52 24.93 9.58 -28.92
N GLY A 53 25.54 9.87 -30.08
CA GLY A 53 25.94 11.21 -30.47
C GLY A 53 27.05 11.74 -29.57
N ASP A 54 26.68 12.57 -28.60
CA ASP A 54 27.58 13.30 -27.70
C ASP A 54 27.29 13.06 -26.21
N ARG A 55 26.31 12.20 -25.90
CA ARG A 55 25.80 12.00 -24.53
C ARG A 55 25.58 10.53 -24.21
N TYR A 56 25.71 10.22 -22.92
CA TYR A 56 25.28 8.95 -22.35
C TYR A 56 23.77 8.98 -22.11
N LYS A 57 23.13 7.85 -22.34
CA LYS A 57 21.73 7.59 -22.03
C LYS A 57 21.66 6.42 -21.05
N LEU A 58 20.95 6.63 -19.94
CA LEU A 58 20.56 5.62 -18.96
C LEU A 58 19.09 5.28 -19.15
N THR A 59 18.74 3.99 -19.07
CA THR A 59 17.36 3.49 -19.20
C THR A 59 17.23 2.11 -18.55
N ASP A 60 16.02 1.73 -18.15
CA ASP A 60 15.63 0.39 -17.67
C ASP A 60 14.82 -0.37 -18.74
N HIS A 61 14.80 0.16 -19.96
CA HIS A 61 14.00 -0.31 -21.10
C HIS A 61 12.50 -0.43 -20.80
N GLY A 62 11.99 0.38 -19.86
CA GLY A 62 10.57 0.41 -19.49
C GLY A 62 10.15 -0.64 -18.47
N GLU A 63 11.08 -1.43 -17.93
CA GLU A 63 10.80 -2.49 -16.95
C GLU A 63 10.04 -1.96 -15.73
N THR A 64 10.47 -0.84 -15.14
CA THR A 64 9.86 -0.30 -13.92
C THR A 64 8.40 0.07 -14.13
N LEU A 65 8.09 0.80 -15.22
CA LEU A 65 6.72 1.20 -15.51
C LEU A 65 5.85 0.00 -15.91
N TRP A 66 6.42 -0.98 -16.60
CA TRP A 66 5.74 -2.23 -16.92
C TRP A 66 5.41 -3.04 -15.65
N ASN A 67 6.35 -3.16 -14.71
CA ASN A 67 6.14 -3.83 -13.42
C ASN A 67 5.00 -3.18 -12.62
N MET A 68 4.92 -1.83 -12.63
CA MET A 68 3.82 -1.11 -12.00
C MET A 68 2.46 -1.40 -12.68
N GLU A 69 2.43 -1.47 -14.01
CA GLU A 69 1.24 -1.89 -14.75
C GLU A 69 0.83 -3.33 -14.39
N GLN A 70 1.77 -4.26 -14.24
CA GLN A 70 1.50 -5.64 -13.79
C GLN A 70 0.92 -5.71 -12.36
N LEU A 71 1.34 -4.80 -11.48
CA LEU A 71 0.72 -4.63 -10.16
C LEU A 71 -0.68 -3.98 -10.20
N GLY A 72 -1.17 -3.59 -11.38
CA GLY A 72 -2.43 -2.87 -11.54
C GLY A 72 -2.32 -1.37 -11.18
N ILE A 73 -1.09 -0.86 -11.07
CA ILE A 73 -0.79 0.55 -10.76
C ILE A 73 -0.38 1.27 -12.04
N ASP A 74 -1.36 1.81 -12.75
CA ASP A 74 -1.09 2.65 -13.92
C ASP A 74 -0.56 4.04 -13.51
N LEU A 75 0.74 4.28 -13.60
CA LEU A 75 1.32 5.57 -13.21
C LEU A 75 1.22 6.65 -14.28
N THR A 76 0.90 6.32 -15.54
CA THR A 76 1.14 7.23 -16.68
C THR A 76 -0.11 7.71 -17.40
N SER A 77 -1.22 6.95 -17.41
CA SER A 77 -2.35 7.27 -18.29
C SER A 77 -3.18 8.48 -17.88
N ASN A 78 -3.15 8.90 -16.61
CA ASN A 78 -3.95 10.03 -16.14
C ASN A 78 -3.12 11.03 -15.32
N LYS A 79 -2.74 12.13 -15.98
CA LYS A 79 -1.89 13.18 -15.43
C LYS A 79 -2.47 13.90 -14.20
N LYS A 80 -3.80 13.84 -13.99
CA LYS A 80 -4.45 14.50 -12.84
C LYS A 80 -4.47 13.62 -11.59
N GLN A 81 -4.12 12.34 -11.69
CA GLN A 81 -4.15 11.43 -10.54
C GLN A 81 -2.93 11.63 -9.64
N LYS A 82 -3.13 11.46 -8.33
CA LYS A 82 -2.06 11.59 -7.32
C LYS A 82 -0.85 10.70 -7.63
N LYS A 83 -1.06 9.46 -8.09
CA LYS A 83 0.03 8.54 -8.45
C LYS A 83 0.91 9.04 -9.61
N TYR A 84 0.31 9.69 -10.61
CA TYR A 84 1.08 10.36 -11.67
C TYR A 84 1.88 11.53 -11.10
N GLN A 85 1.29 12.32 -10.20
CA GLN A 85 1.99 13.44 -9.58
C GLN A 85 3.18 12.97 -8.71
N LEU A 86 3.05 11.84 -8.01
CA LEU A 86 4.17 11.21 -7.31
C LEU A 86 5.28 10.80 -8.27
N LEU A 87 4.96 10.04 -9.33
CA LEU A 87 5.91 9.68 -10.39
C LEU A 87 6.59 10.92 -10.98
N ASN A 88 5.81 11.94 -11.33
CA ASN A 88 6.31 13.16 -11.94
C ASN A 88 7.25 13.92 -10.99
N ASN A 89 6.93 13.99 -9.70
CA ASN A 89 7.80 14.62 -8.72
C ASN A 89 9.16 13.90 -8.63
N ILE A 90 9.17 12.57 -8.58
CA ILE A 90 10.40 11.78 -8.56
C ILE A 90 11.23 12.06 -9.83
N VAL A 91 10.59 11.94 -11.00
CA VAL A 91 11.23 12.19 -12.30
C VAL A 91 11.85 13.60 -12.38
N GLN A 92 11.14 14.63 -11.90
CA GLN A 92 11.66 15.99 -11.91
C GLN A 92 12.80 16.19 -10.89
N ASN A 93 12.70 15.60 -9.70
CA ASN A 93 13.72 15.72 -8.66
C ASN A 93 15.09 15.17 -9.11
N TYR A 94 15.09 14.06 -9.86
CA TYR A 94 16.30 13.46 -10.41
C TYR A 94 16.63 13.92 -11.84
N SER A 95 15.93 14.94 -12.37
CA SER A 95 16.12 15.45 -13.73
C SER A 95 16.01 14.38 -14.84
N LEU A 96 15.13 13.40 -14.63
CA LEU A 96 14.83 12.33 -15.58
C LEU A 96 13.76 12.76 -16.58
N VAL A 97 13.59 11.97 -17.63
CA VAL A 97 12.52 12.15 -18.61
C VAL A 97 11.80 10.84 -18.90
N ILE A 98 10.49 10.90 -19.11
CA ILE A 98 9.70 9.75 -19.57
C ILE A 98 9.43 9.92 -21.06
N GLU A 99 9.94 8.99 -21.87
CA GLU A 99 9.76 8.96 -23.32
C GLU A 99 9.33 7.56 -23.74
N ASN A 100 8.23 7.43 -24.49
CA ASN A 100 7.70 6.14 -24.95
C ASN A 100 7.53 5.08 -23.84
N LYS A 101 7.03 5.51 -22.66
CA LYS A 101 6.91 4.67 -21.44
C LYS A 101 8.25 4.14 -20.88
N HIS A 102 9.38 4.72 -21.27
CA HIS A 102 10.68 4.43 -20.68
C HIS A 102 11.14 5.61 -19.84
N ILE A 103 11.77 5.34 -18.70
CA ILE A 103 12.43 6.36 -17.89
C ILE A 103 13.85 6.49 -18.42
N ASN A 104 14.27 7.72 -18.72
CA ASN A 104 15.59 7.96 -19.33
C ASN A 104 16.32 9.08 -18.58
N PHE A 105 17.64 8.95 -18.51
CA PHE A 105 18.54 10.02 -18.07
C PHE A 105 19.59 10.27 -19.15
N TYR A 106 19.72 11.52 -19.59
CA TYR A 106 20.78 11.95 -20.48
C TYR A 106 21.85 12.72 -19.73
N THR A 107 23.11 12.33 -19.89
CA THR A 107 24.23 12.93 -19.17
C THR A 107 25.51 12.92 -20.00
N ASN A 108 26.54 13.62 -19.53
CA ASN A 108 27.88 13.59 -20.14
C ASN A 108 28.81 12.67 -19.33
N ARG A 109 30.03 12.45 -19.84
CA ARG A 109 30.99 11.57 -19.16
C ARG A 109 31.37 12.04 -17.75
N ILE A 110 31.48 13.34 -17.55
CA ILE A 110 31.90 13.95 -16.26
C ILE A 110 30.89 13.62 -15.17
N ASN A 111 29.60 13.64 -15.50
CA ASN A 111 28.50 13.44 -14.57
C ASN A 111 27.96 11.99 -14.56
N LEU A 112 28.53 11.09 -15.36
CA LEU A 112 27.98 9.75 -15.56
C LEU A 112 27.88 8.94 -14.26
N SER A 113 28.91 8.97 -13.41
CA SER A 113 28.90 8.23 -12.14
C SER A 113 27.77 8.67 -11.21
N GLN A 114 27.57 9.98 -11.06
CA GLN A 114 26.47 10.53 -10.28
C GLN A 114 25.12 10.19 -10.93
N ALA A 115 25.03 10.30 -12.25
CA ALA A 115 23.80 10.01 -12.98
C ALA A 115 23.36 8.54 -12.83
N ILE A 116 24.30 7.59 -12.82
CA ILE A 116 23.99 6.18 -12.56
C ILE A 116 23.40 6.02 -11.15
N HIS A 117 24.03 6.63 -10.14
CA HIS A 117 23.54 6.58 -8.77
C HIS A 117 22.13 7.18 -8.64
N ASP A 118 21.93 8.38 -9.17
CA ASP A 118 20.65 9.09 -9.16
C ASP A 118 19.56 8.31 -9.90
N TYR A 119 19.90 7.69 -11.04
CA TYR A 119 18.99 6.84 -11.79
C TYR A 119 18.53 5.63 -10.97
N VAL A 120 19.47 4.90 -10.34
CA VAL A 120 19.14 3.76 -9.48
C VAL A 120 18.22 4.17 -8.33
N LEU A 121 18.53 5.29 -7.65
CA LEU A 121 17.69 5.79 -6.55
C LEU A 121 16.28 6.14 -7.03
N ALA A 122 16.17 6.81 -8.17
CA ALA A 122 14.89 7.17 -8.75
C ALA A 122 14.06 5.93 -9.13
N ILE A 123 14.68 4.92 -9.76
CA ILE A 123 14.02 3.66 -10.10
C ILE A 123 13.56 2.93 -8.84
N SER A 124 14.40 2.88 -7.80
CA SER A 124 14.03 2.30 -6.51
C SER A 124 12.80 3.02 -5.93
N GLU A 125 12.82 4.36 -5.87
CA GLU A 125 11.72 5.17 -5.34
C GLU A 125 10.41 4.98 -6.13
N ILE A 126 10.49 4.91 -7.47
CA ILE A 126 9.34 4.64 -8.33
C ILE A 126 8.79 3.24 -8.09
N SER A 127 9.67 2.23 -7.99
CA SER A 127 9.27 0.85 -7.72
C SER A 127 8.53 0.72 -6.38
N TYR A 128 8.97 1.45 -5.35
CA TYR A 128 8.35 1.47 -4.04
C TYR A 128 6.94 2.08 -4.03
N LEU A 129 6.52 2.80 -5.07
CA LEU A 129 5.11 3.18 -5.24
C LEU A 129 4.19 1.94 -5.34
N GLY A 130 4.74 0.75 -5.58
CA GLY A 130 4.06 -0.55 -5.43
C GLY A 130 3.33 -0.73 -4.10
N ILE A 131 3.84 -0.13 -3.02
CA ILE A 131 3.18 -0.15 -1.69
C ILE A 131 1.77 0.45 -1.72
N LEU A 132 1.48 1.34 -2.67
CA LEU A 132 0.20 2.05 -2.78
C LEU A 132 -0.92 1.20 -3.41
N LYS A 133 -0.68 -0.07 -3.75
CA LYS A 133 -1.73 -0.97 -4.25
C LYS A 133 -2.90 -0.98 -3.26
N LYS A 134 -4.13 -0.78 -3.76
CA LYS A 134 -5.34 -0.67 -2.93
C LYS A 134 -5.54 -1.86 -1.98
N GLU A 135 -5.15 -3.05 -2.41
CA GLU A 135 -5.21 -4.27 -1.60
C GLU A 135 -4.29 -4.15 -0.37
N ASN A 136 -3.06 -3.65 -0.54
CA ASN A 136 -2.12 -3.40 0.55
C ASN A 136 -2.70 -2.35 1.52
N ILE A 137 -3.21 -1.22 1.01
CA ILE A 137 -3.73 -0.14 1.87
C ILE A 137 -5.00 -0.55 2.64
N LYS A 138 -5.91 -1.30 1.99
CA LYS A 138 -7.13 -1.79 2.65
C LYS A 138 -6.83 -2.93 3.62
N SER A 139 -5.88 -3.82 3.31
CA SER A 139 -5.47 -4.86 4.24
C SER A 139 -4.81 -4.23 5.46
N LEU A 140 -3.92 -3.26 5.30
CA LEU A 140 -3.20 -2.61 6.42
C LEU A 140 -4.14 -2.08 7.52
N PHE A 141 -5.16 -1.29 7.18
CA PHE A 141 -6.07 -0.76 8.22
C PHE A 141 -6.93 -1.87 8.87
N LYS A 142 -7.45 -2.81 8.07
CA LYS A 142 -8.15 -3.98 8.61
C LYS A 142 -7.22 -4.76 9.55
N ASP A 143 -6.00 -5.02 9.13
CA ASP A 143 -5.00 -5.82 9.82
C ASP A 143 -4.59 -5.13 11.13
N GLU A 144 -4.41 -3.81 11.14
CA GLU A 144 -4.18 -3.01 12.36
C GLU A 144 -5.33 -3.14 13.36
N VAL A 145 -6.59 -3.01 12.90
CA VAL A 145 -7.77 -3.16 13.76
C VAL A 145 -7.85 -4.58 14.35
N MET A 146 -7.65 -5.59 13.51
CA MET A 146 -7.70 -6.98 13.93
C MET A 146 -6.54 -7.34 14.86
N GLN A 147 -5.32 -6.88 14.58
CA GLN A 147 -4.17 -7.05 15.46
C GLN A 147 -4.43 -6.42 16.83
N TYR A 148 -5.00 -5.21 16.88
CA TYR A 148 -5.36 -4.58 18.15
C TYR A 148 -6.29 -5.48 18.98
N PHE A 149 -7.38 -5.98 18.40
CA PHE A 149 -8.29 -6.86 19.15
C PHE A 149 -7.62 -8.18 19.55
N LEU A 150 -6.87 -8.81 18.65
CA LEU A 150 -6.24 -10.11 18.88
C LEU A 150 -5.10 -10.05 19.91
N SER A 151 -4.32 -8.98 19.92
CA SER A 151 -3.28 -8.73 20.94
C SER A 151 -3.88 -8.41 22.31
N ASN A 152 -5.12 -7.94 22.36
CA ASN A 152 -5.84 -7.60 23.59
C ASN A 152 -6.95 -8.61 23.95
N ARG A 153 -6.78 -9.90 23.61
CA ARG A 153 -7.79 -10.96 23.89
C ARG A 153 -8.24 -11.09 25.35
N LYS A 154 -7.45 -10.63 26.33
CA LYS A 154 -7.89 -10.58 27.73
C LYS A 154 -9.05 -9.61 27.94
N ILE A 155 -9.07 -8.53 27.16
CA ILE A 155 -10.12 -7.51 27.13
C ILE A 155 -11.25 -7.95 26.19
N TYR A 156 -10.91 -8.64 25.09
CA TYR A 156 -11.85 -9.08 24.07
C TYR A 156 -11.92 -10.62 23.96
N PRO A 157 -12.41 -11.33 24.99
CA PRO A 157 -12.31 -12.78 25.06
C PRO A 157 -13.17 -13.49 24.01
N ASN A 158 -14.29 -12.87 23.59
CA ASN A 158 -15.30 -13.48 22.72
C ASN A 158 -15.14 -13.13 21.24
N ILE A 159 -14.05 -12.48 20.83
CA ILE A 159 -13.85 -12.11 19.42
C ILE A 159 -13.77 -13.34 18.51
N PHE A 160 -14.62 -13.37 17.48
CA PHE A 160 -14.57 -14.30 16.37
C PHE A 160 -14.11 -13.58 15.09
N PRO A 161 -12.87 -13.82 14.61
CA PRO A 161 -12.34 -13.14 13.44
C PRO A 161 -12.88 -13.72 12.11
N GLU A 162 -12.94 -12.88 11.09
CA GLU A 162 -13.19 -13.25 9.68
C GLU A 162 -14.47 -14.06 9.43
N PHE A 163 -15.60 -13.53 9.86
CA PHE A 163 -16.90 -14.17 9.66
C PHE A 163 -17.40 -13.99 8.23
N LYS A 164 -17.71 -15.08 7.53
CA LYS A 164 -18.30 -15.06 6.18
C LYS A 164 -19.68 -15.70 6.18
N VAL A 165 -20.62 -15.09 5.48
CA VAL A 165 -22.01 -15.54 5.41
C VAL A 165 -22.58 -15.32 4.01
N GLU A 166 -23.31 -16.30 3.50
CA GLU A 166 -24.07 -16.16 2.26
C GLU A 166 -25.36 -15.36 2.53
N GLY A 167 -25.55 -14.27 1.81
CA GLY A 167 -26.77 -13.47 1.88
C GLY A 167 -27.89 -13.99 0.97
N LYS A 168 -29.07 -13.38 1.08
CA LYS A 168 -30.25 -13.74 0.24
C LYS A 168 -29.98 -13.56 -1.26
N SER A 169 -29.06 -12.68 -1.64
CA SER A 169 -28.62 -12.49 -3.02
C SER A 169 -27.69 -13.59 -3.57
N LYS A 170 -27.29 -14.57 -2.75
CA LYS A 170 -26.24 -15.56 -3.03
C LYS A 170 -24.81 -14.99 -3.07
N LEU A 171 -24.64 -13.72 -2.74
CA LEU A 171 -23.33 -13.14 -2.51
C LEU A 171 -22.81 -13.55 -1.12
N ILE A 172 -21.51 -13.81 -1.04
CA ILE A 172 -20.81 -14.05 0.22
C ILE A 172 -20.32 -12.71 0.76
N HIS A 173 -20.77 -12.37 1.97
CA HIS A 173 -20.38 -11.16 2.68
C HIS A 173 -19.45 -11.51 3.83
N SER A 174 -18.38 -10.74 3.98
CA SER A 174 -17.41 -10.91 5.07
C SER A 174 -17.52 -9.78 6.09
N PHE A 175 -17.37 -10.12 7.37
CA PHE A 175 -17.20 -9.19 8.48
C PHE A 175 -15.84 -9.46 9.11
N GLU A 176 -15.13 -8.39 9.49
CA GLU A 176 -13.77 -8.53 10.00
C GLU A 176 -13.74 -9.22 11.37
N ALA A 177 -14.72 -8.90 12.23
CA ALA A 177 -14.90 -9.53 13.52
C ALA A 177 -16.38 -9.63 13.89
N VAL A 178 -16.69 -10.57 14.75
CA VAL A 178 -17.98 -10.72 15.43
C VAL A 178 -17.72 -10.88 16.91
N PHE A 179 -18.48 -10.19 17.75
CA PHE A 179 -18.46 -10.33 19.19
C PHE A 179 -19.84 -10.85 19.62
N PRO A 180 -19.97 -12.15 19.91
CA PRO A 180 -21.21 -12.74 20.43
C PRO A 180 -21.44 -12.30 21.88
N GLY A 181 -22.67 -11.92 22.22
CA GLY A 181 -23.09 -11.49 23.55
C GLY A 181 -24.61 -11.36 23.65
N GLU A 182 -25.11 -10.47 24.53
CA GLU A 182 -26.56 -10.16 24.60
C GLU A 182 -27.12 -9.64 23.27
N ALA A 183 -26.31 -8.84 22.58
CA ALA A 183 -26.50 -8.48 21.18
C ALA A 183 -25.24 -8.91 20.42
N THR A 184 -25.38 -9.64 19.32
CA THR A 184 -24.22 -10.00 18.50
C THR A 184 -23.73 -8.77 17.73
N GLU A 185 -22.52 -8.31 18.05
CA GLU A 185 -21.92 -7.10 17.46
C GLU A 185 -21.02 -7.49 16.28
N TYR A 186 -21.45 -7.16 15.06
CA TYR A 186 -20.67 -7.37 13.83
C TYR A 186 -19.83 -6.15 13.51
N VAL A 187 -18.60 -6.36 13.05
CA VAL A 187 -17.67 -5.29 12.74
C VAL A 187 -17.30 -5.29 11.26
N LYS A 188 -17.44 -4.11 10.64
CA LYS A 188 -16.82 -3.76 9.36
C LYS A 188 -15.71 -2.73 9.58
N THR A 189 -14.60 -2.86 8.87
CA THR A 189 -13.53 -1.85 8.85
C THR A 189 -13.59 -1.03 7.56
N ILE A 190 -13.64 0.29 7.71
CA ILE A 190 -13.60 1.22 6.57
C ILE A 190 -12.69 2.38 6.94
N LYS A 191 -11.47 2.41 6.38
CA LYS A 191 -10.48 3.45 6.70
C LYS A 191 -11.03 4.87 6.59
N ARG A 192 -11.75 5.18 5.50
CA ARG A 192 -12.47 6.44 5.30
C ARG A 192 -13.85 6.19 4.73
N ILE A 193 -14.90 6.61 5.43
CA ILE A 193 -16.28 6.36 5.04
C ILE A 193 -16.73 7.38 3.99
N ASP A 194 -17.33 6.89 2.91
CA ASP A 194 -17.98 7.69 1.87
C ASP A 194 -19.36 7.13 1.53
N LYS A 195 -20.12 7.86 0.71
CA LYS A 195 -21.49 7.46 0.35
C LYS A 195 -21.56 6.08 -0.31
N ASN A 196 -20.55 5.70 -1.08
CA ASN A 196 -20.56 4.43 -1.81
C ASN A 196 -20.26 3.27 -0.87
N ASN A 197 -19.20 3.38 -0.06
CA ASN A 197 -18.83 2.30 0.86
C ASN A 197 -19.85 2.12 2.00
N ALA A 198 -20.48 3.19 2.47
CA ALA A 198 -21.54 3.12 3.46
C ALA A 198 -22.79 2.41 2.89
N LYS A 199 -23.19 2.72 1.65
CA LYS A 199 -24.28 2.00 0.96
C LYS A 199 -23.96 0.52 0.76
N ASN A 200 -22.72 0.19 0.40
CA ASN A 200 -22.31 -1.20 0.22
C ASN A 200 -22.39 -1.96 1.55
N VAL A 201 -21.89 -1.38 2.65
CA VAL A 201 -21.99 -2.03 3.96
C VAL A 201 -23.43 -2.20 4.43
N LEU A 202 -24.30 -1.22 4.18
CA LEU A 202 -25.74 -1.36 4.45
C LEU A 202 -26.40 -2.43 3.58
N PHE A 203 -25.97 -2.58 2.33
CA PHE A 203 -26.43 -3.66 1.47
C PHE A 203 -25.97 -5.03 2.00
N ASP A 204 -24.67 -5.21 2.28
CA ASP A 204 -24.11 -6.43 2.88
C ASP A 204 -24.89 -6.81 4.15
N TRP A 205 -25.15 -5.81 5.01
CA TRP A 205 -25.92 -5.99 6.24
C TRP A 205 -27.37 -6.39 5.96
N ASN A 206 -28.07 -5.74 5.04
CA ASN A 206 -29.46 -6.11 4.74
C ASN A 206 -29.57 -7.48 4.04
N ASP A 207 -28.53 -7.89 3.32
CA ASP A 207 -28.54 -9.13 2.56
C ASP A 207 -28.41 -10.37 3.45
N VAL A 208 -27.72 -10.25 4.59
CA VAL A 208 -27.49 -11.36 5.53
C VAL A 208 -28.53 -11.43 6.66
N GLU A 209 -29.53 -10.56 6.67
CA GLU A 209 -30.58 -10.47 7.69
C GLU A 209 -31.27 -11.81 7.98
N ILE A 210 -31.66 -12.55 6.93
CA ILE A 210 -32.35 -13.83 7.08
C ILE A 210 -31.46 -14.85 7.80
N HIS A 211 -30.16 -14.86 7.51
CA HIS A 211 -29.21 -15.75 8.17
C HIS A 211 -28.98 -15.34 9.62
N ARG A 212 -28.83 -14.04 9.91
CA ARG A 212 -28.71 -13.53 11.28
C ARG A 212 -29.92 -13.91 12.13
N ASN A 213 -31.13 -13.64 11.63
CA ASN A 213 -32.36 -13.89 12.37
C ASN A 213 -32.64 -15.38 12.63
N LYS A 214 -32.10 -16.28 11.79
CA LYS A 214 -32.28 -17.73 11.95
C LYS A 214 -31.25 -18.38 12.87
N ASN A 215 -30.01 -17.89 12.86
CA ASN A 215 -28.88 -18.61 13.43
C ASN A 215 -28.28 -17.91 14.66
N PHE A 216 -28.30 -16.57 14.74
CA PHE A 216 -27.59 -15.83 15.78
C PHE A 216 -28.19 -14.44 16.00
N ASP A 217 -29.30 -14.40 16.74
CA ASP A 217 -29.75 -13.19 17.45
C ASP A 217 -30.47 -12.12 16.61
N SER A 218 -31.79 -11.97 16.85
CA SER A 218 -32.62 -10.94 16.23
C SER A 218 -32.20 -9.51 16.62
N ASN A 219 -31.33 -9.36 17.61
CA ASN A 219 -30.82 -8.08 18.08
C ASN A 219 -29.41 -7.78 17.58
N ALA A 220 -28.89 -8.54 16.61
CA ALA A 220 -27.59 -8.31 16.03
C ALA A 220 -27.44 -6.87 15.48
N ARG A 221 -26.25 -6.29 15.68
CA ARG A 221 -25.92 -4.92 15.31
C ARG A 221 -24.72 -4.87 14.38
N LEU A 222 -24.68 -3.83 13.55
CA LEU A 222 -23.56 -3.53 12.69
C LEU A 222 -22.80 -2.32 13.23
N ASN A 223 -21.48 -2.47 13.31
CA ASN A 223 -20.56 -1.44 13.74
C ASN A 223 -19.52 -1.22 12.64
N ILE A 224 -19.15 0.04 12.40
CA ILE A 224 -18.06 0.39 11.50
C ILE A 224 -16.92 0.99 12.31
N ILE A 225 -15.72 0.43 12.17
CA ILE A 225 -14.49 1.02 12.69
C ILE A 225 -13.79 1.77 11.56
N THR A 226 -13.47 3.04 11.78
CA THR A 226 -12.84 3.95 10.82
C THR A 226 -11.60 4.61 11.42
N GLU A 227 -10.71 5.19 10.62
CA GLU A 227 -9.50 5.84 11.13
C GLU A 227 -9.90 7.06 11.98
N GLN A 228 -10.69 7.96 11.40
CA GLN A 228 -11.19 9.17 12.06
C GLN A 228 -12.66 9.42 11.71
N GLN A 229 -13.44 9.89 12.69
CA GLN A 229 -14.89 10.10 12.53
C GLN A 229 -15.23 11.47 11.93
N ASP A 230 -14.33 12.45 12.05
CA ASP A 230 -14.58 13.85 11.67
C ASP A 230 -14.70 14.06 10.15
N ASP A 231 -14.20 13.11 9.36
CA ASP A 231 -14.21 13.16 7.89
C ASP A 231 -15.54 12.68 7.26
N ILE A 232 -16.52 12.27 8.08
CA ILE A 232 -17.79 11.72 7.61
C ILE A 232 -18.77 12.86 7.33
N SER A 233 -19.31 12.93 6.11
CA SER A 233 -20.33 13.94 5.79
C SER A 233 -21.62 13.70 6.57
N GLU A 234 -22.32 14.79 6.92
CA GLU A 234 -23.58 14.75 7.68
C GLU A 234 -24.60 13.80 7.02
N ALA A 235 -24.75 13.86 5.70
CA ALA A 235 -25.65 12.98 4.96
C ALA A 235 -25.31 11.48 5.11
N VAL A 236 -24.02 11.13 5.18
CA VAL A 236 -23.59 9.74 5.39
C VAL A 236 -23.79 9.33 6.85
N SER A 237 -23.49 10.22 7.79
CA SER A 237 -23.72 9.99 9.22
C SER A 237 -25.21 9.75 9.52
N THR A 238 -26.09 10.62 9.00
CA THR A 238 -27.56 10.44 9.10
C THR A 238 -28.01 9.13 8.45
N MET A 239 -27.46 8.75 7.29
CA MET A 239 -27.81 7.50 6.64
C MET A 239 -27.45 6.30 7.53
N LEU A 240 -26.24 6.24 8.07
CA LEU A 240 -25.81 5.13 8.93
C LEU A 240 -26.64 5.04 10.21
N SER A 241 -26.95 6.18 10.85
CA SER A 241 -27.77 6.21 12.06
C SER A 241 -29.21 5.72 11.83
N GLN A 242 -29.82 6.03 10.68
CA GLN A 242 -31.17 5.55 10.33
C GLN A 242 -31.26 4.03 10.18
N TYR A 243 -30.13 3.36 9.95
CA TYR A 243 -30.01 1.90 9.89
C TYR A 243 -29.42 1.31 11.19
N ASN A 244 -29.36 2.09 12.27
CA ASN A 244 -28.78 1.71 13.56
C ASN A 244 -27.33 1.20 13.45
N VAL A 245 -26.55 1.79 12.55
CA VAL A 245 -25.11 1.49 12.42
C VAL A 245 -24.32 2.47 13.25
N GLU A 246 -23.57 1.94 14.22
CA GLU A 246 -22.66 2.74 15.04
C GLU A 246 -21.29 2.84 14.36
N VAL A 247 -20.66 4.01 14.47
CA VAL A 247 -19.34 4.29 13.90
C VAL A 247 -18.38 4.65 15.01
N PHE A 248 -17.23 3.98 15.04
CA PHE A 248 -16.18 4.16 16.04
C PHE A 248 -14.88 4.59 15.36
N SER A 249 -14.20 5.59 15.92
CA SER A 249 -12.83 5.89 15.53
C SER A 249 -11.88 4.87 16.15
N PHE A 250 -10.95 4.36 15.35
CA PHE A 250 -9.90 3.46 15.81
C PHE A 250 -8.91 4.16 16.75
N GLU A 251 -8.78 5.49 16.70
CA GLU A 251 -7.95 6.24 17.64
C GLU A 251 -8.53 6.20 19.07
N ASN A 252 -9.85 6.09 19.21
CA ASN A 252 -10.52 6.05 20.51
C ASN A 252 -10.65 4.61 21.06
N LYS A 253 -9.51 4.06 21.54
CA LYS A 253 -9.47 2.70 22.11
C LYS A 253 -10.43 2.47 23.28
N LYS A 254 -10.67 3.51 24.08
CA LYS A 254 -11.56 3.44 25.24
C LYS A 254 -13.01 3.15 24.80
N GLN A 255 -13.48 3.80 23.73
CA GLN A 255 -14.82 3.57 23.20
C GLN A 255 -14.97 2.16 22.61
N LEU A 256 -13.91 1.64 21.98
CA LEU A 256 -13.89 0.25 21.48
C LEU A 256 -13.93 -0.75 22.64
N GLU A 257 -13.19 -0.50 23.71
CA GLU A 257 -13.22 -1.33 24.91
C GLU A 257 -14.62 -1.33 25.54
N GLU A 258 -15.20 -0.15 25.81
CA GLU A 258 -16.56 -0.03 26.37
C GLU A 258 -17.62 -0.77 25.54
N LYS A 259 -17.48 -0.76 24.20
CA LYS A 259 -18.43 -1.40 23.30
C LYS A 259 -18.24 -2.91 23.17
N PHE A 260 -17.00 -3.39 23.10
CA PHE A 260 -16.68 -4.77 22.68
C PHE A 260 -16.07 -5.64 23.79
N SER A 261 -15.73 -5.11 24.97
CA SER A 261 -15.10 -5.89 26.05
C SER A 261 -16.09 -6.71 26.89
N ASN A 262 -17.35 -6.26 26.97
CA ASN A 262 -18.40 -6.82 27.84
C ASN A 262 -19.50 -7.54 27.06
N VAL A 263 -19.20 -7.94 25.83
CA VAL A 263 -20.12 -8.66 24.93
C VAL A 263 -19.90 -10.16 25.12
#